data_AF-A0A965CGJ9-F1
#
_entry.id   AF-A0A965CGJ9-F1
#
_cell.length_a   1.000
_cell.length_b   1.000
_cell.length_c   1.000
_cell.angle_alpha   90.00
_cell.angle_beta   90.00
_cell.angle_gamma   90.00
#
_symmetry.space_group_name_H-M   'P 1'
#
loop_
_entity.id
_entity.type
_entity.pdbx_description
1 polymer ?
#
loop_
_entity_poly.entity_id
_entity_poly.type
_entity_poly.pdbx_seq_one_letter_code
_entity_poly.pdbx_strand_id
1 'polypeptide(L)'
;MKYLVAGTTGASSYTFLTPDTATLANVIVYGMNRSSGTYTTWTSATPFTNAGFSGFWRGTRPFATVPYDNVSMWESQEGCVIQYGHTSSGATSSIGLGALIDPLSSNSANAESDGRLYMMFGQGSNTNANASWLSNGGGADGHMWGNGSNSNGNCHAGVFAPGTNVMSGGAGTSTTRFGSFSPSATFTSTNGDIVRIPFCVVNINNTFLGQLRQVYMTKDAATRLAYQNGATVLGYLHGATIGVATDAVILSY
;
A
#
# COMPACT_ATOMS: atom_id res chain seq x y z
N MET A 1 9.47 2.28 14.24
CA MET A 1 8.16 2.60 13.63
C MET A 1 7.12 1.59 14.10
N LYS A 2 5.85 1.95 14.20
CA LYS A 2 4.77 1.03 14.58
C LYS A 2 3.60 1.15 13.60
N TYR A 3 3.03 0.00 13.25
CA TYR A 3 1.85 -0.14 12.42
C TYR A 3 0.63 -0.34 13.30
N LEU A 4 -0.49 0.31 12.94
CA LEU A 4 -1.77 0.08 13.56
C LEU A 4 -2.74 -0.45 12.51
N VAL A 5 -3.40 -1.55 12.83
CA VAL A 5 -4.50 -2.13 12.05
C VAL A 5 -5.61 -2.46 13.03
N ALA A 6 -6.82 -1.93 12.81
CA ALA A 6 -7.92 -2.06 13.75
C ALA A 6 -9.27 -2.18 13.03
N GLY A 7 -10.22 -2.87 13.65
CA GLY A 7 -11.60 -2.98 13.17
C GLY A 7 -12.53 -1.99 13.85
N THR A 8 -13.42 -1.35 13.09
CA THR A 8 -14.35 -0.33 13.59
C THR A 8 -15.73 -0.93 13.90
N THR A 9 -15.84 -1.77 14.93
CA THR A 9 -17.10 -2.49 15.27
C THR A 9 -18.09 -1.67 16.13
N GLY A 10 -17.78 -0.41 16.43
CA GLY A 10 -18.64 0.50 17.22
C GLY A 10 -18.16 1.95 17.17
N ALA A 11 -18.92 2.87 17.79
CA ALA A 11 -18.58 4.29 17.87
C ALA A 11 -17.36 4.49 18.79
N SER A 12 -16.17 4.40 18.22
CA SER A 12 -14.93 4.81 18.86
C SER A 12 -14.54 6.18 18.33
N SER A 13 -14.06 7.08 19.21
CA SER A 13 -13.41 8.31 18.76
C SER A 13 -12.00 7.95 18.28
N TYR A 14 -11.68 8.23 17.03
CA TYR A 14 -10.34 8.11 16.46
C TYR A 14 -10.20 9.14 15.32
N THR A 15 -8.98 9.62 15.07
CA THR A 15 -8.73 10.68 14.10
C THR A 15 -8.42 10.10 12.73
N PHE A 16 -9.34 10.26 11.79
CA PHE A 16 -9.00 10.18 10.38
C PHE A 16 -8.26 11.45 9.98
N LEU A 17 -7.14 11.27 9.28
CA LEU A 17 -6.57 12.35 8.47
C LEU A 17 -6.91 12.06 7.01
N THR A 18 -6.84 13.10 6.18
CA THR A 18 -6.95 12.98 4.72
C THR A 18 -6.07 11.82 4.22
N PRO A 19 -6.56 10.97 3.29
CA PRO A 19 -7.68 11.21 2.38
C PRO A 19 -9.08 10.80 2.85
N ASP A 20 -9.24 10.06 3.94
CA ASP A 20 -10.53 9.48 4.32
C ASP A 20 -11.36 10.34 5.30
N THR A 21 -12.67 10.13 5.32
CA THR A 21 -13.63 10.80 6.22
C THR A 21 -14.34 9.83 7.16
N ALA A 22 -14.62 10.30 8.38
CA ALA A 22 -14.84 9.51 9.59
C ALA A 22 -16.27 9.01 9.85
N THR A 23 -16.93 8.31 8.91
CA THR A 23 -18.35 7.96 9.10
C THR A 23 -18.73 6.49 8.92
N LEU A 24 -17.81 5.62 8.50
CA LEU A 24 -18.14 4.22 8.22
C LEU A 24 -17.74 3.30 9.38
N ALA A 25 -18.72 2.56 9.89
CA ALA A 25 -18.50 1.42 10.78
C ALA A 25 -18.22 0.14 9.97
N ASN A 26 -17.77 -0.91 10.67
CA ASN A 26 -17.47 -2.23 10.12
C ASN A 26 -16.45 -2.22 8.97
N VAL A 27 -15.36 -1.46 9.13
CA VAL A 27 -14.20 -1.46 8.22
C VAL A 27 -12.93 -1.82 9.00
N ILE A 28 -11.89 -2.20 8.27
CA ILE A 28 -10.51 -2.15 8.79
C ILE A 28 -9.94 -0.77 8.52
N VAL A 29 -9.33 -0.17 9.54
CA VAL A 29 -8.53 1.05 9.44
C VAL A 29 -7.08 0.75 9.74
N TYR A 30 -6.20 1.57 9.17
CA TYR A 30 -4.77 1.43 9.30
C TYR A 30 -4.07 2.77 9.43
N GLY A 31 -2.90 2.79 10.08
CA GLY A 31 -2.11 4.00 10.25
C GLY A 31 -0.69 3.68 10.69
N MET A 32 0.21 4.62 10.45
CA MET A 32 1.63 4.52 10.81
C MET A 32 1.96 5.58 11.87
N ASN A 33 2.64 5.15 12.94
CA ASN A 33 3.24 6.04 13.90
C ASN A 33 4.77 5.91 13.89
N ARG A 34 5.45 7.04 13.65
CA ARG A 34 6.91 7.12 13.68
C ARG A 34 7.48 7.52 15.03
N SER A 35 6.64 7.96 15.97
CA SER A 35 7.06 8.36 17.31
C SER A 35 7.16 7.21 18.30
N SER A 36 8.01 7.40 19.31
CA SER A 36 8.10 6.55 20.50
C SER A 36 6.97 6.87 21.50
N GLY A 37 6.54 5.87 22.27
CA GLY A 37 5.50 6.03 23.29
C GLY A 37 4.81 4.72 23.65
N THR A 38 4.11 4.75 24.78
CA THR A 38 3.27 3.65 25.31
C THR A 38 1.83 3.82 24.80
N TYR A 39 1.20 2.74 24.35
CA TYR A 39 -0.17 2.72 23.83
C TYR A 39 -1.06 1.97 24.80
N THR A 40 -2.13 2.61 25.25
CA THR A 40 -3.14 1.97 26.11
C THR A 40 -4.31 1.45 25.28
N THR A 41 -4.72 2.17 24.23
CA THR A 41 -5.73 1.74 23.25
C THR A 41 -5.40 2.25 21.85
N TRP A 42 -5.93 1.59 20.81
CA TRP A 42 -5.77 2.03 19.42
C TRP A 42 -6.61 3.28 19.08
N THR A 43 -7.64 3.56 19.89
CA THR A 43 -8.60 4.67 19.68
C THR A 43 -8.20 5.96 20.39
N SER A 44 -7.35 5.88 21.41
CA SER A 44 -7.01 7.04 22.23
C SER A 44 -6.33 8.15 21.41
N ALA A 45 -6.86 9.38 21.49
CA ALA A 45 -6.28 10.59 20.88
C ALA A 45 -4.82 10.86 21.33
N THR A 46 -4.39 10.22 22.41
CA THR A 46 -3.01 10.14 22.91
C THR A 46 -2.56 8.68 22.90
N PRO A 47 -1.56 8.29 22.09
CA PRO A 47 -0.35 9.10 21.87
C PRO A 47 -0.26 9.77 20.49
N PHE A 48 -1.35 9.90 19.73
CA PHE A 48 -1.29 10.40 18.35
C PHE A 48 -1.26 11.94 18.20
N THR A 49 -1.46 12.69 19.29
CA THR A 49 -1.47 14.16 19.30
C THR A 49 -0.09 14.80 19.26
N ASN A 50 0.99 14.05 19.56
CA ASN A 50 2.35 14.57 19.56
C ASN A 50 3.26 13.70 18.70
N ALA A 51 3.54 14.21 17.48
CA ALA A 51 4.54 13.77 16.51
C ALA A 51 4.24 12.49 15.70
N GLY A 52 4.33 12.60 14.37
CA GLY A 52 4.64 11.48 13.47
C GLY A 52 3.55 10.43 13.22
N PHE A 53 2.28 10.68 13.57
CA PHE A 53 1.17 9.80 13.21
C PHE A 53 0.52 10.21 11.89
N SER A 54 0.23 9.23 11.04
CA SER A 54 -0.39 9.43 9.72
C SER A 54 -1.88 9.78 9.75
N GLY A 55 -2.54 9.62 10.90
CA GLY A 55 -3.99 9.45 10.93
C GLY A 55 -4.40 8.05 10.51
N PHE A 56 -5.64 7.68 10.83
CA PHE A 56 -6.22 6.44 10.32
C PHE A 56 -6.74 6.63 8.89
N TRP A 57 -6.44 5.69 8.01
CA TRP A 57 -6.98 5.53 6.66
C TRP A 57 -7.79 4.21 6.61
N ARG A 58 -8.69 4.07 5.63
CA ARG A 58 -9.53 2.87 5.44
C ARG A 58 -8.80 1.84 4.58
N GLY A 59 -8.61 0.65 5.13
CA GLY A 59 -7.97 -0.48 4.45
C GLY A 59 -8.94 -1.41 3.74
N THR A 60 -10.24 -1.34 4.07
CA THR A 60 -11.29 -2.16 3.46
C THR A 60 -12.57 -1.36 3.28
N ARG A 61 -13.45 -1.89 2.43
CA ARG A 61 -14.85 -1.45 2.33
C ARG A 61 -15.62 -1.94 3.55
N PRO A 62 -16.80 -1.36 3.85
CA PRO A 62 -17.65 -1.88 4.92
C PRO A 62 -18.00 -3.35 4.67
N PHE A 63 -17.85 -4.18 5.69
CA PHE A 63 -18.10 -5.63 5.62
C PHE A 63 -19.57 -5.94 5.30
N ALA A 64 -20.49 -4.99 5.55
CA ALA A 64 -21.89 -5.07 5.15
C ALA A 64 -22.10 -4.94 3.62
N THR A 65 -21.13 -4.36 2.90
CA THR A 65 -21.18 -4.17 1.44
C THR A 65 -20.31 -5.18 0.71
N VAL A 66 -19.17 -5.55 1.30
CA VAL A 66 -18.21 -6.49 0.71
C VAL A 66 -17.81 -7.52 1.77
N PRO A 67 -18.20 -8.79 1.61
CA PRO A 67 -17.74 -9.85 2.50
C PRO A 67 -16.28 -10.22 2.19
N TYR A 68 -15.49 -10.37 3.24
CA TYR A 68 -14.10 -10.84 3.19
C TYR A 68 -14.00 -12.18 3.92
N ASP A 69 -13.31 -13.16 3.34
CA ASP A 69 -13.21 -14.53 3.89
C ASP A 69 -11.77 -14.97 4.17
N ASN A 70 -10.78 -14.22 3.73
CA ASN A 70 -9.38 -14.57 3.91
C ASN A 70 -8.48 -13.33 3.98
N VAL A 71 -7.38 -13.49 4.71
CA VAL A 71 -6.37 -12.46 4.93
C VAL A 71 -5.00 -13.06 4.65
N SER A 72 -4.14 -12.32 3.98
CA SER A 72 -2.73 -12.67 3.78
C SER A 72 -1.86 -11.48 4.16
N MET A 73 -0.72 -11.75 4.77
CA MET A 73 0.23 -10.74 5.20
C MET A 73 1.64 -11.17 4.80
N TRP A 74 2.38 -10.23 4.22
CA TRP A 74 3.80 -10.34 3.96
C TRP A 74 4.51 -9.26 4.77
N GLU A 75 5.53 -9.65 5.54
CA GLU A 75 6.23 -8.78 6.46
C GLU A 75 7.74 -8.93 6.31
N SER A 76 8.44 -7.83 6.46
CA SER A 76 9.88 -7.75 6.67
C SER A 76 10.17 -6.89 7.90
N GLN A 77 11.45 -6.74 8.25
CA GLN A 77 11.85 -5.82 9.32
C GLN A 77 11.48 -4.35 9.05
N GLU A 78 11.20 -4.00 7.79
CA GLU A 78 11.05 -2.62 7.34
C GLU A 78 9.62 -2.27 6.93
N GLY A 79 8.75 -3.25 6.71
CA GLY A 79 7.40 -3.01 6.20
C GLY A 79 6.51 -4.24 6.16
N CYS A 80 5.23 -4.02 5.91
CA CYS A 80 4.28 -5.08 5.63
C CYS A 80 3.29 -4.70 4.53
N VAL A 81 2.77 -5.73 3.87
CA VAL A 81 1.63 -5.66 2.94
C VAL A 81 0.58 -6.63 3.45
N ILE A 82 -0.65 -6.17 3.62
CA ILE A 82 -1.79 -6.98 4.07
C ILE A 82 -2.84 -6.95 2.97
N GLN A 83 -3.37 -8.12 2.63
CA GLN A 83 -4.36 -8.30 1.58
C GLN A 83 -5.60 -9.02 2.11
N TYR A 84 -6.76 -8.45 1.84
CA TYR A 84 -8.08 -8.97 2.21
C TYR A 84 -8.78 -9.44 0.93
N GLY A 85 -9.13 -10.73 0.86
CA GLY A 85 -9.83 -11.28 -0.30
C GLY A 85 -11.34 -11.20 -0.17
N HIS A 86 -12.01 -10.81 -1.24
CA HIS A 86 -13.46 -10.79 -1.33
C HIS A 86 -13.98 -12.21 -1.52
N THR A 87 -14.99 -12.60 -0.73
CA THR A 87 -15.57 -13.94 -0.77
C THR A 87 -16.18 -14.29 -2.13
N SER A 88 -16.85 -13.35 -2.79
CA SER A 88 -17.65 -13.63 -4.00
C SER A 88 -16.93 -13.36 -5.32
N SER A 89 -15.99 -12.41 -5.35
CA SER A 89 -15.35 -11.95 -6.58
C SER A 89 -13.88 -12.33 -6.71
N GLY A 90 -13.24 -12.79 -5.63
CA GLY A 90 -11.79 -13.02 -5.60
C GLY A 90 -10.93 -11.74 -5.69
N ALA A 91 -11.50 -10.58 -6.06
CA ALA A 91 -10.87 -9.26 -5.95
C ALA A 91 -10.36 -8.99 -4.51
N THR A 92 -9.39 -8.09 -4.39
CA THR A 92 -8.72 -7.85 -3.11
C THR A 92 -8.66 -6.38 -2.73
N SER A 93 -8.89 -6.11 -1.45
CA SER A 93 -8.45 -4.88 -0.80
C SER A 93 -7.04 -5.11 -0.25
N SER A 94 -6.21 -4.08 -0.16
CA SER A 94 -4.85 -4.21 0.38
C SER A 94 -4.40 -2.92 1.04
N ILE A 95 -3.53 -3.07 2.02
CA ILE A 95 -2.82 -1.99 2.67
C ILE A 95 -1.34 -2.31 2.70
N GLY A 96 -0.51 -1.28 2.71
CA GLY A 96 0.91 -1.43 2.96
C GLY A 96 1.43 -0.27 3.78
N LEU A 97 2.36 -0.59 4.66
CA LEU A 97 2.92 0.32 5.64
C LEU A 97 4.39 -0.03 5.82
N GLY A 98 5.27 0.97 5.81
CA GLY A 98 6.67 0.76 6.18
C GLY A 98 7.63 1.73 5.53
N ALA A 99 8.92 1.41 5.63
CA ALA A 99 9.97 1.96 4.80
C ALA A 99 9.95 1.30 3.42
N LEU A 100 8.85 1.51 2.69
CA LEU A 100 8.60 0.85 1.42
C LEU A 100 9.30 1.52 0.24
N ILE A 101 9.91 2.69 0.46
CA ILE A 101 10.62 3.43 -0.58
C ILE A 101 12.12 3.41 -0.30
N ASP A 102 12.86 3.03 -1.32
CA ASP A 102 14.29 3.28 -1.44
C ASP A 102 14.51 4.63 -2.15
N PRO A 103 14.93 5.68 -1.43
CA PRO A 103 15.09 7.02 -2.00
C PRO A 103 16.29 7.17 -2.94
N LEU A 104 17.11 6.12 -3.11
CA LEU A 104 18.35 6.13 -3.92
C LEU A 104 19.37 7.21 -3.51
N SER A 105 19.17 7.83 -2.35
CA SER A 105 19.94 8.95 -1.83
C SER A 105 19.78 9.01 -0.32
N SER A 106 20.88 9.20 0.41
CA SER A 106 20.88 9.45 1.86
C SER A 106 20.81 10.93 2.24
N ASN A 107 20.68 11.84 1.26
CA ASN A 107 20.48 13.26 1.53
C ASN A 107 19.23 13.47 2.39
N SER A 108 19.32 14.31 3.43
CA SER A 108 18.23 14.59 4.38
C SER A 108 16.98 15.20 3.76
N ALA A 109 17.06 15.73 2.53
CA ALA A 109 15.88 16.18 1.78
C ALA A 109 15.09 15.01 1.15
N ASN A 110 15.74 13.86 0.93
CA ASN A 110 15.19 12.71 0.20
C ASN A 110 14.94 11.50 1.11
N ALA A 111 15.62 11.42 2.25
CA ALA A 111 15.56 10.30 3.18
C ALA A 111 15.56 10.78 4.64
N GLU A 112 14.96 9.97 5.50
CA GLU A 112 15.12 10.10 6.94
C GLU A 112 16.56 9.77 7.38
N SER A 113 16.91 10.09 8.62
CA SER A 113 18.27 9.90 9.16
C SER A 113 18.77 8.46 9.12
N ASP A 114 17.86 7.49 8.99
CA ASP A 114 18.15 6.07 8.86
C ASP A 114 18.24 5.59 7.40
N GLY A 115 18.24 6.51 6.43
CA GLY A 115 18.36 6.24 5.00
C GLY A 115 17.08 5.68 4.36
N ARG A 116 15.94 5.82 5.03
CA ARG A 116 14.65 5.26 4.60
C ARG A 116 13.65 6.35 4.27
N LEU A 117 12.64 6.00 3.48
CA LEU A 117 11.48 6.85 3.27
C LEU A 117 10.20 6.05 3.52
N TYR A 118 9.34 6.61 4.36
CA TYR A 118 8.22 5.91 4.96
C TYR A 118 6.92 6.19 4.20
N MET A 119 6.25 5.12 3.78
CA MET A 119 5.05 5.17 2.95
C MET A 119 3.93 4.36 3.58
N MET A 120 2.70 4.82 3.35
CA MET A 120 1.51 4.02 3.52
C MET A 120 0.65 4.09 2.25
N PHE A 121 0.00 2.98 1.90
CA PHE A 121 -0.95 2.93 0.81
C PHE A 121 -2.13 2.04 1.17
N GLY A 122 -3.23 2.22 0.44
CA GLY A 122 -4.38 1.34 0.55
C GLY A 122 -5.32 1.40 -0.64
N GLN A 123 -6.06 0.31 -0.79
CA GLN A 123 -7.15 0.10 -1.74
C GLN A 123 -8.30 -0.58 -0.99
N GLY A 124 -9.50 0.00 -1.03
CA GLY A 124 -10.61 -0.41 -0.17
C GLY A 124 -11.58 0.71 0.22
N SER A 125 -11.41 1.93 -0.28
CA SER A 125 -12.40 3.01 -0.15
C SER A 125 -13.03 3.21 -1.51
N ASN A 126 -14.36 3.23 -1.65
CA ASN A 126 -14.99 3.44 -2.97
C ASN A 126 -15.58 4.85 -3.17
N THR A 127 -15.48 5.72 -2.16
CA THR A 127 -16.33 6.93 -2.14
C THR A 127 -15.81 8.17 -1.43
N ASN A 128 -14.73 8.17 -0.65
CA ASN A 128 -14.33 9.41 0.04
C ASN A 128 -12.81 9.62 0.14
N ALA A 129 -12.03 9.27 -0.88
CA ALA A 129 -10.62 9.66 -0.93
C ALA A 129 -10.49 11.05 -1.58
N ASN A 130 -9.79 11.98 -0.92
CA ASN A 130 -9.43 13.26 -1.53
C ASN A 130 -8.62 13.00 -2.82
N ALA A 131 -9.05 13.61 -3.94
CA ALA A 131 -8.46 13.42 -5.26
C ALA A 131 -6.94 13.65 -5.31
N SER A 132 -6.43 14.53 -4.46
CA SER A 132 -5.00 14.79 -4.35
C SER A 132 -4.19 13.59 -3.83
N TRP A 133 -4.82 12.56 -3.26
CA TRP A 133 -4.15 11.38 -2.68
C TRP A 133 -4.23 10.12 -3.54
N LEU A 134 -4.90 10.20 -4.69
CA LEU A 134 -5.15 9.04 -5.55
C LEU A 134 -3.84 8.57 -6.18
N SER A 135 -3.52 7.28 -5.99
CA SER A 135 -2.23 6.71 -6.39
C SER A 135 -2.28 5.95 -7.72
N ASN A 136 -3.47 5.57 -8.22
CA ASN A 136 -3.67 4.97 -9.55
C ASN A 136 -5.14 5.07 -10.03
N GLY A 137 -5.33 5.18 -11.36
CA GLY A 137 -6.62 5.06 -12.05
C GLY A 137 -6.99 3.60 -12.33
N GLY A 138 -7.82 3.00 -11.47
CA GLY A 138 -8.42 1.68 -11.61
C GLY A 138 -9.22 1.35 -10.35
N GLY A 139 -10.41 0.74 -10.47
CA GLY A 139 -11.48 0.64 -9.45
C GLY A 139 -11.08 0.35 -7.99
N ALA A 140 -12.03 0.48 -7.05
CA ALA A 140 -11.80 0.42 -5.59
C ALA A 140 -10.90 -0.70 -5.06
N ASP A 141 -10.90 -1.85 -5.72
CA ASP A 141 -10.29 -3.09 -5.28
C ASP A 141 -9.42 -3.66 -6.41
N GLY A 142 -8.25 -4.18 -6.07
CA GLY A 142 -7.35 -4.92 -6.97
C GLY A 142 -6.39 -4.10 -7.83
N HIS A 143 -6.43 -2.77 -7.85
CA HIS A 143 -5.67 -1.96 -8.83
C HIS A 143 -4.62 -1.03 -8.22
N MET A 144 -3.91 -1.44 -7.16
CA MET A 144 -2.93 -0.56 -6.52
C MET A 144 -1.60 -0.36 -7.27
N TRP A 145 -1.22 -1.27 -8.17
CA TRP A 145 0.04 -1.24 -8.91
C TRP A 145 -0.23 -0.97 -10.39
N GLY A 146 -0.76 0.20 -10.73
CA GLY A 146 -1.52 0.41 -11.97
C GLY A 146 -0.90 0.10 -13.32
N ASN A 147 -1.71 -0.42 -14.24
CA ASN A 147 -1.64 -0.10 -15.67
C ASN A 147 -2.57 1.10 -15.89
N GLY A 148 -2.09 2.20 -16.49
CA GLY A 148 -2.77 3.49 -16.55
C GLY A 148 -4.15 3.47 -17.22
N SER A 149 -5.18 2.99 -16.51
CA SER A 149 -6.55 3.02 -16.98
C SER A 149 -7.19 4.36 -16.66
N ASN A 150 -7.93 4.93 -17.61
CA ASN A 150 -8.56 6.25 -17.50
C ASN A 150 -9.83 6.24 -16.63
N SER A 151 -9.97 5.28 -15.71
CA SER A 151 -11.13 5.18 -14.82
C SER A 151 -10.69 5.45 -13.38
N ASN A 152 -11.36 6.41 -12.73
CA ASN A 152 -11.01 6.88 -11.38
C ASN A 152 -11.00 5.73 -10.38
N GLY A 153 -9.80 5.29 -10.03
CA GLY A 153 -9.53 4.41 -8.92
C GLY A 153 -9.49 5.17 -7.61
N ASN A 154 -9.87 4.50 -6.51
CA ASN A 154 -9.85 5.08 -5.17
C ASN A 154 -8.67 4.54 -4.32
N CYS A 155 -7.66 3.97 -4.97
CA CYS A 155 -6.39 3.66 -4.35
C CYS A 155 -5.71 4.96 -3.92
N HIS A 156 -5.14 4.99 -2.73
CA HIS A 156 -4.49 6.17 -2.22
C HIS A 156 -3.18 5.81 -1.51
N ALA A 157 -2.21 6.71 -1.59
CA ALA A 157 -0.92 6.53 -0.96
C ALA A 157 -0.32 7.86 -0.50
N GLY A 158 0.49 7.78 0.53
CA GLY A 158 1.20 8.92 1.10
C GLY A 158 2.55 8.54 1.66
N VAL A 159 3.41 9.55 1.73
CA VAL A 159 4.79 9.42 2.18
C VAL A 159 5.08 10.49 3.21
N PHE A 160 5.81 10.14 4.27
CA PHE A 160 6.30 11.13 5.22
C PHE A 160 7.38 11.99 4.58
N ALA A 161 7.23 13.31 4.67
CA ALA A 161 8.29 14.21 4.24
C ALA A 161 9.47 14.10 5.22
N PRO A 162 10.70 13.85 4.73
CA PRO A 162 11.89 13.68 5.57
C PRO A 162 12.06 14.78 6.63
N GLY A 163 12.35 14.38 7.87
CA GLY A 163 12.60 15.32 8.97
C GLY A 163 11.36 16.09 9.47
N THR A 164 10.17 15.81 8.94
CA THR A 164 8.90 16.40 9.39
C THR A 164 8.05 15.37 10.12
N ASN A 165 6.96 15.79 10.76
CA ASN A 165 5.96 14.89 11.35
C ASN A 165 4.75 14.66 10.44
N VAL A 166 4.79 15.19 9.21
CA VAL A 166 3.63 15.30 8.32
C VAL A 166 3.89 14.44 7.09
N MET A 167 2.85 13.77 6.60
CA MET A 167 2.91 13.22 5.25
C MET A 167 2.95 14.37 4.26
N SER A 168 3.84 14.29 3.26
CA SER A 168 4.09 15.35 2.27
C SER A 168 2.79 16.02 1.84
N GLY A 169 2.66 17.30 2.22
CA GLY A 169 1.39 17.95 2.51
C GLY A 169 0.35 17.88 1.39
N GLY A 170 -0.68 17.07 1.59
CA GLY A 170 -1.85 17.06 0.72
C GLY A 170 -1.56 16.64 -0.73
N ALA A 171 -0.39 16.07 -1.00
CA ALA A 171 0.06 15.65 -2.31
C ALA A 171 0.31 14.14 -2.25
N GLY A 172 -0.69 13.39 -2.69
CA GLY A 172 -0.63 11.96 -2.88
C GLY A 172 0.62 11.51 -3.59
N THR A 173 1.02 10.30 -3.27
CA THR A 173 2.08 9.62 -3.99
C THR A 173 1.47 8.64 -4.97
N SER A 174 2.02 8.59 -6.17
CA SER A 174 1.66 7.62 -7.18
C SER A 174 2.85 6.73 -7.47
N THR A 175 2.58 5.44 -7.64
CA THR A 175 3.52 4.51 -8.23
C THR A 175 3.33 4.56 -9.74
N THR A 176 4.35 4.99 -10.46
CA THR A 176 4.29 5.08 -11.92
C THR A 176 5.04 3.89 -12.54
N ARG A 177 4.38 3.17 -13.44
CA ARG A 177 5.06 2.26 -14.37
C ARG A 177 5.84 3.07 -15.42
N PHE A 178 6.83 2.44 -16.04
CA PHE A 178 7.45 2.96 -17.25
C PHE A 178 6.47 2.85 -18.43
N GLY A 179 5.62 3.87 -18.60
CA GLY A 179 4.67 3.95 -19.71
C GLY A 179 3.52 2.93 -19.64
N SER A 180 2.97 2.58 -20.81
CA SER A 180 1.82 1.65 -20.96
C SER A 180 2.23 0.17 -20.94
N PHE A 181 3.28 -0.18 -20.19
CA PHE A 181 3.77 -1.54 -20.14
C PHE A 181 2.80 -2.45 -19.38
N SER A 182 2.26 -3.45 -20.08
CA SER A 182 1.38 -4.50 -19.55
C SER A 182 2.05 -5.86 -19.77
N PRO A 183 2.69 -6.44 -18.75
CA PRO A 183 3.33 -7.75 -18.88
C PRO A 183 2.27 -8.84 -19.09
N SER A 184 2.56 -9.86 -19.89
CA SER A 184 1.69 -11.04 -20.01
C SER A 184 2.07 -12.11 -18.99
N ALA A 185 1.25 -13.15 -18.84
CA ALA A 185 1.57 -14.34 -18.02
C ALA A 185 2.82 -15.11 -18.50
N THR A 186 3.34 -14.80 -19.71
CA THR A 186 4.55 -15.39 -20.28
C THR A 186 5.78 -14.49 -20.14
N PHE A 187 5.68 -13.40 -19.37
CA PHE A 187 6.78 -12.46 -19.15
C PHE A 187 7.85 -13.03 -18.18
N THR A 188 8.72 -13.88 -18.72
CA THR A 188 9.85 -14.51 -18.04
C THR A 188 11.15 -14.18 -18.76
N SER A 189 12.28 -14.18 -18.06
CA SER A 189 13.59 -14.04 -18.71
C SER A 189 13.95 -15.30 -19.51
N THR A 190 14.95 -15.19 -20.39
CA THR A 190 15.38 -16.30 -21.27
C THR A 190 15.90 -17.51 -20.50
N ASN A 191 16.40 -17.32 -19.29
CA ASN A 191 16.83 -18.39 -18.38
C ASN A 191 15.69 -18.93 -17.50
N GLY A 192 14.45 -18.45 -17.67
CA GLY A 192 13.27 -18.89 -16.92
C GLY A 192 13.05 -18.17 -15.58
N ASP A 193 13.95 -17.26 -15.20
CA ASP A 193 13.78 -16.46 -13.99
C ASP A 193 12.60 -15.46 -14.10
N ILE A 194 12.15 -15.02 -12.94
CA ILE A 194 11.14 -13.98 -12.83
C ILE A 194 11.74 -12.63 -13.22
N VAL A 195 11.03 -11.93 -14.10
CA VAL A 195 11.39 -10.55 -14.40
C VAL A 195 10.97 -9.65 -13.25
N ARG A 196 11.88 -8.76 -12.84
CA ARG A 196 11.72 -7.79 -11.75
C ARG A 196 11.93 -6.39 -12.30
N ILE A 197 10.84 -5.66 -12.57
CA ILE A 197 10.91 -4.26 -13.01
C ILE A 197 10.63 -3.37 -11.81
N PRO A 198 11.52 -2.43 -11.44
CA PRO A 198 11.28 -1.49 -10.36
C PRO A 198 10.06 -0.58 -10.62
N PHE A 199 9.34 -0.24 -9.56
CA PHE A 199 8.36 0.85 -9.60
C PHE A 199 9.02 2.16 -9.18
N CYS A 200 8.84 3.20 -9.98
CA CYS A 200 9.17 4.56 -9.56
C CYS A 200 8.02 5.11 -8.71
N VAL A 201 8.38 5.74 -7.60
CA VAL A 201 7.44 6.46 -6.75
C VAL A 201 7.65 7.95 -6.95
N VAL A 202 6.56 8.64 -7.26
CA VAL A 202 6.54 10.09 -7.46
C VAL A 202 5.47 10.72 -6.58
N ASN A 203 5.63 11.99 -6.25
CA ASN A 203 4.51 12.77 -5.70
C ASN A 203 3.58 13.25 -6.84
N ILE A 204 2.44 13.86 -6.49
CA ILE A 204 1.47 14.41 -7.45
C ILE A 204 2.05 15.46 -8.42
N ASN A 205 3.17 16.08 -8.06
CA ASN A 205 3.89 17.05 -8.90
C ASN A 205 4.94 16.38 -9.78
N ASN A 206 4.91 15.06 -9.94
CA ASN A 206 5.89 14.25 -10.66
C ASN A 206 7.34 14.40 -10.16
N THR A 207 7.53 14.80 -8.90
CA THR A 207 8.85 14.78 -8.26
C THR A 207 9.18 13.34 -7.87
N PHE A 208 10.34 12.86 -8.32
CA PHE A 208 10.84 11.53 -7.95
C PHE A 208 11.12 11.46 -6.44
N LEU A 209 10.55 10.45 -5.79
CA LEU A 209 10.74 10.16 -4.36
C LEU A 209 11.65 8.96 -4.13
N GLY A 210 11.76 8.05 -5.10
CA GLY A 210 12.52 6.82 -4.99
C GLY A 210 11.91 5.70 -5.81
N GLN A 211 12.40 4.48 -5.57
CA GLN A 211 11.80 3.25 -6.07
C GLN A 211 11.15 2.47 -4.92
N LEU A 212 10.19 1.60 -5.21
CA LEU A 212 9.75 0.66 -4.19
C LEU A 212 10.88 -0.31 -3.82
N ARG A 213 11.06 -0.53 -2.51
CA ARG A 213 12.07 -1.43 -1.98
C ARG A 213 11.55 -2.86 -2.01
N GLN A 214 12.28 -3.74 -2.70
CA GLN A 214 11.96 -5.18 -2.78
C GLN A 214 10.55 -5.51 -3.31
N VAL A 215 9.90 -4.56 -3.97
CA VAL A 215 8.61 -4.74 -4.66
C VAL A 215 8.83 -4.43 -6.12
N TYR A 216 8.62 -5.43 -6.97
CA TYR A 216 8.90 -5.33 -8.39
C TYR A 216 7.69 -5.75 -9.20
N MET A 217 7.41 -5.03 -10.29
CA MET A 217 6.47 -5.49 -11.29
C MET A 217 7.02 -6.76 -11.92
N THR A 218 6.12 -7.71 -12.15
CA THR A 218 6.43 -8.98 -12.77
C THR A 218 5.35 -9.38 -13.77
N LYS A 219 5.35 -10.64 -14.22
CA LYS A 219 4.31 -11.19 -15.09
C LYS A 219 2.93 -11.13 -14.44
N ASP A 220 1.89 -11.19 -15.26
CA ASP A 220 0.54 -11.41 -14.76
C ASP A 220 0.47 -12.71 -13.96
N ALA A 221 -0.10 -12.62 -12.76
CA ALA A 221 -0.23 -13.75 -11.86
C ALA A 221 -1.39 -13.59 -10.88
N ALA A 222 -1.91 -14.72 -10.40
CA ALA A 222 -2.80 -14.70 -9.25
C ALA A 222 -2.01 -14.34 -8.00
N THR A 223 -2.66 -13.63 -7.07
CA THR A 223 -2.05 -13.27 -5.79
C THR A 223 -1.84 -14.51 -4.91
N ARG A 224 -0.98 -14.40 -3.89
CA ARG A 224 -0.69 -15.42 -2.85
C ARG A 224 0.01 -16.68 -3.33
N LEU A 225 0.62 -16.61 -4.51
CA LEU A 225 1.52 -17.64 -4.97
C LEU A 225 2.94 -17.34 -4.51
N ALA A 226 3.67 -18.36 -4.08
CA ALA A 226 5.11 -18.26 -3.93
C ALA A 226 5.76 -18.40 -5.31
N TYR A 227 6.65 -17.49 -5.67
CA TYR A 227 7.55 -17.72 -6.78
C TYR A 227 8.76 -18.50 -6.26
N GLN A 228 9.14 -19.58 -6.95
CA GLN A 228 10.23 -20.47 -6.52
C GLN A 228 11.10 -20.85 -7.72
N ASN A 229 12.41 -21.00 -7.50
CA ASN A 229 13.33 -21.65 -8.43
C ASN A 229 13.87 -22.92 -7.77
N GLY A 230 13.42 -24.08 -8.25
CA GLY A 230 13.61 -25.35 -7.56
C GLY A 230 12.97 -25.33 -6.17
N ALA A 231 13.75 -25.70 -5.14
CA ALA A 231 13.29 -25.69 -3.74
C ALA A 231 13.37 -24.30 -3.08
N THR A 232 13.93 -23.30 -3.76
CA THR A 232 14.15 -21.97 -3.19
C THR A 232 12.95 -21.09 -3.53
N VAL A 233 12.12 -20.76 -2.55
CA VAL A 233 11.19 -19.62 -2.67
C VAL A 233 12.03 -18.40 -2.97
N LEU A 234 11.62 -17.52 -3.89
CA LEU A 234 12.29 -16.27 -4.31
C LEU A 234 11.46 -15.01 -4.02
N GLY A 235 10.22 -15.18 -3.60
CA GLY A 235 9.31 -14.11 -3.20
C GLY A 235 7.85 -14.55 -3.31
N TYR A 236 6.94 -13.61 -3.07
CA TYR A 236 5.51 -13.86 -3.10
C TYR A 236 4.81 -12.89 -4.05
N LEU A 237 3.81 -13.40 -4.77
CA LEU A 237 3.04 -12.61 -5.71
C LEU A 237 1.90 -11.90 -4.99
N HIS A 238 1.82 -10.59 -5.19
CA HIS A 238 0.71 -9.74 -4.77
C HIS A 238 0.05 -9.17 -6.03
N GLY A 239 -1.25 -9.41 -6.20
CA GLY A 239 -1.99 -9.00 -7.39
C GLY A 239 -3.45 -8.69 -7.08
N ALA A 240 -4.20 -8.31 -8.12
CA ALA A 240 -5.57 -7.80 -7.98
C ALA A 240 -6.55 -8.82 -7.43
N THR A 241 -6.38 -10.08 -7.83
CA THR A 241 -7.39 -11.13 -7.72
C THR A 241 -6.79 -12.45 -7.23
N ILE A 242 -7.56 -13.16 -6.42
CA ILE A 242 -7.36 -14.54 -6.01
C ILE A 242 -7.87 -15.44 -7.14
N GLY A 243 -6.97 -16.17 -7.79
CA GLY A 243 -7.31 -17.20 -8.78
C GLY A 243 -7.31 -16.76 -10.25
N VAL A 244 -7.22 -15.46 -10.55
CA VAL A 244 -7.07 -14.96 -11.94
C VAL A 244 -5.72 -14.26 -12.07
N ALA A 245 -4.97 -14.60 -13.13
CA ALA A 245 -3.75 -13.92 -13.47
C ALA A 245 -4.06 -12.52 -14.01
N THR A 246 -3.58 -11.51 -13.29
CA THR A 246 -3.69 -10.10 -13.63
C THR A 246 -2.37 -9.43 -13.25
N ASP A 247 -2.24 -8.14 -13.55
CA ASP A 247 -1.10 -7.33 -13.13
C ASP A 247 -0.72 -7.64 -11.67
N ALA A 248 0.52 -8.10 -11.49
CA ALA A 248 1.03 -8.53 -10.21
C ALA A 248 2.43 -7.97 -9.95
N VAL A 249 2.76 -7.89 -8.68
CA VAL A 249 4.10 -7.58 -8.19
C VAL A 249 4.66 -8.77 -7.45
N ILE A 250 5.97 -8.92 -7.47
CA ILE A 250 6.68 -9.80 -6.56
C ILE A 250 7.19 -8.99 -5.37
N LEU A 251 6.84 -9.47 -4.18
CA LEU A 251 7.43 -9.10 -2.90
C LEU A 251 8.64 -10.03 -2.70
N SER A 252 9.84 -9.54 -2.99
CA SER A 252 11.08 -10.34 -2.86
C SER A 252 11.64 -10.26 -1.44
N TYR A 253 12.36 -11.29 -1.01
CA TYR A 253 13.18 -11.27 0.21
C TYR A 253 14.63 -10.92 -0.09
#